data_AF-A0A7U9R5C8-F1
#
_entry.id   AF-A0A7U9R5C8-F1
#
_cell.length_a   1.000
_cell.length_b   1.000
_cell.length_c   1.000
_cell.angle_alpha   90.00
_cell.angle_beta   90.00
_cell.angle_gamma   90.00
#
_symmetry.space_group_name_H-M   'P 1'
#
loop_
_entity.id
_entity.type
_entity.pdbx_description
1 polymer ?
#
loop_
_entity_poly.entity_id
_entity_poly.type
_entity_poly.pdbx_seq_one_letter_code
_entity_poly.pdbx_strand_id
1 'polypeptide(L)'
;MKTKKKSKFLTFCMSCMPGAGQMYMGFMKMGLSLMLLFSLTIIVATWMNIGAIAVFCVVEWFYSFFHANHLASLGDEEFENVKDEYLFGIDALPGIKSFVEKYHKLIAYGLILLGISLLWSTMINLLRVILPEQYYFITRIMWQIGNYIPSIVIGSIIIFLGVKLIEGKKMEVWDEKTKTEEKLIEGESKENGQQEER
;
A
#
# COMPACT_ATOMS: atom_id res chain seq x y z
N MET A 1 -26.54 -6.10 -8.93
CA MET A 1 -27.29 -4.92 -9.45
C MET A 1 -27.02 -4.86 -10.96
N LYS A 2 -27.98 -4.53 -11.82
CA LYS A 2 -27.70 -4.41 -13.27
C LYS A 2 -27.04 -3.06 -13.54
N THR A 3 -25.90 -3.06 -14.23
CA THR A 3 -25.24 -1.85 -14.75
C THR A 3 -26.13 -1.22 -15.80
N LYS A 4 -26.23 0.11 -15.81
CA LYS A 4 -27.04 0.84 -16.79
C LYS A 4 -26.31 2.09 -17.23
N LYS A 5 -26.29 2.34 -18.53
CA LYS A 5 -25.81 3.60 -19.07
C LYS A 5 -26.68 4.75 -18.58
N LYS A 6 -26.04 5.86 -18.23
CA LYS A 6 -26.66 7.07 -17.66
C LYS A 6 -26.21 8.31 -18.42
N SER A 7 -26.72 9.46 -18.02
CA SER A 7 -26.33 10.75 -18.61
C SER A 7 -24.83 10.97 -18.47
N LYS A 8 -24.14 11.16 -19.61
CA LYS A 8 -22.70 11.44 -19.67
C LYS A 8 -22.32 12.67 -18.84
N PHE A 9 -23.17 13.70 -18.85
CA PHE A 9 -22.94 14.91 -18.07
C PHE A 9 -22.99 14.63 -16.56
N LEU A 10 -23.97 13.86 -16.10
CA LEU A 10 -24.04 13.49 -14.67
C LEU A 10 -22.90 12.56 -14.27
N THR A 11 -22.48 11.64 -15.14
CA THR A 11 -21.28 10.83 -14.89
C THR A 11 -20.04 11.70 -14.78
N PHE A 12 -19.86 12.69 -15.65
CA PHE A 12 -18.74 13.63 -15.58
C PHE A 12 -18.74 14.37 -14.22
N CYS A 13 -19.88 14.92 -13.80
CA CYS A 13 -19.99 15.59 -12.49
C CYS A 13 -19.69 14.63 -11.33
N MET A 14 -20.20 13.39 -11.38
CA MET A 14 -19.96 12.38 -10.34
C MET A 14 -18.52 11.88 -10.35
N SER A 15 -17.84 11.87 -11.49
CA SER A 15 -16.44 11.43 -11.63
C SER A 15 -15.44 12.34 -10.91
N CYS A 16 -15.83 13.56 -10.55
CA CYS A 16 -15.02 14.45 -9.71
C CYS A 16 -14.77 13.88 -8.30
N MET A 17 -15.63 12.98 -7.83
CA MET A 17 -15.40 12.21 -6.60
C MET A 17 -14.93 10.80 -6.98
N PRO A 18 -13.74 10.35 -6.54
CA PRO A 18 -13.23 9.03 -6.87
C PRO A 18 -14.24 7.94 -6.54
N GLY A 19 -14.57 7.11 -7.53
CA GLY A 19 -15.50 5.97 -7.42
C GLY A 19 -16.98 6.30 -7.59
N ALA A 20 -17.40 7.55 -7.42
CA ALA A 20 -18.83 7.91 -7.49
C ALA A 20 -19.39 7.83 -8.92
N GLY A 21 -18.60 8.19 -9.94
CA GLY A 21 -19.00 8.04 -11.34
C GLY A 21 -19.29 6.59 -11.74
N GLN A 22 -18.45 5.65 -11.28
CA GLN A 22 -18.63 4.21 -11.49
C GLN A 22 -19.91 3.70 -10.81
N MET A 23 -20.14 4.08 -9.55
CA MET A 23 -21.36 3.71 -8.82
C MET A 23 -22.63 4.28 -9.46
N TYR A 24 -22.56 5.50 -10.01
CA TYR A 24 -23.70 6.12 -10.70
C TYR A 24 -24.17 5.29 -11.91
N MET A 25 -23.23 4.65 -12.62
CA MET A 25 -23.50 3.74 -13.74
C MET A 25 -23.85 2.30 -13.29
N GLY A 26 -23.82 2.03 -11.98
CA GLY A 26 -24.14 0.73 -11.39
C GLY A 26 -22.95 -0.19 -11.14
N PHE A 27 -21.71 0.25 -11.40
CA PHE A 27 -20.47 -0.48 -11.09
C PHE A 27 -20.08 -0.24 -9.63
N MET A 28 -20.77 -0.96 -8.73
CA MET A 28 -20.63 -0.76 -7.29
C MET A 28 -19.28 -1.29 -6.77
N LYS A 29 -18.79 -2.41 -7.28
CA LYS A 29 -17.52 -3.00 -6.82
C LYS A 29 -16.33 -2.16 -7.29
N MET A 30 -16.33 -1.73 -8.56
CA MET A 30 -15.29 -0.85 -9.08
C MET A 30 -15.28 0.50 -8.35
N GLY A 31 -16.46 1.11 -8.18
CA GLY A 31 -16.59 2.39 -7.49
C GLY A 31 -16.15 2.32 -6.03
N LEU A 32 -16.59 1.30 -5.29
CA LEU A 32 -16.17 1.08 -3.90
C LEU A 32 -14.66 0.83 -3.78
N SER A 33 -14.07 0.08 -4.72
CA SER A 33 -12.63 -0.15 -4.75
C SER A 33 -11.86 1.17 -4.82
N LEU A 34 -12.28 2.08 -5.71
CA LEU A 34 -11.64 3.38 -5.90
C LEU A 34 -11.83 4.30 -4.70
N MET A 35 -13.04 4.33 -4.13
CA MET A 35 -13.30 5.09 -2.90
C MET A 35 -12.45 4.61 -1.73
N LEU A 36 -12.35 3.30 -1.54
CA LEU A 36 -11.55 2.71 -0.46
C LEU A 36 -10.06 2.97 -0.66
N LEU A 37 -9.54 2.81 -1.89
CA LEU A 37 -8.15 3.12 -2.18
C LEU A 37 -7.84 4.59 -1.88
N PHE A 38 -8.64 5.52 -2.44
CA PHE A 38 -8.45 6.94 -2.23
C PHE A 38 -8.50 7.35 -0.75
N SER A 39 -9.48 6.80 -0.02
CA SER A 39 -9.62 7.07 1.42
C SER A 39 -8.46 6.49 2.22
N LEU A 40 -8.01 5.27 1.89
CA LEU A 40 -6.89 4.62 2.54
C LEU A 40 -5.59 5.41 2.33
N THR A 41 -5.34 5.88 1.11
CA THR A 41 -4.16 6.69 0.77
C THR A 41 -4.16 8.00 1.57
N ILE A 42 -5.31 8.67 1.74
CA ILE A 42 -5.43 9.86 2.59
C ILE A 42 -5.15 9.52 4.06
N ILE A 43 -5.75 8.44 4.59
CA ILE A 43 -5.55 8.01 5.98
C ILE A 43 -4.06 7.73 6.22
N VAL A 44 -3.40 7.00 5.32
CA VAL A 44 -1.98 6.70 5.41
C VAL A 44 -1.14 7.96 5.32
N ALA A 45 -1.40 8.86 4.37
CA ALA A 45 -0.66 10.12 4.21
C ALA A 45 -0.75 11.01 5.45
N THR A 46 -1.96 11.15 6.00
CA THR A 46 -2.23 11.99 7.19
C THR A 46 -1.68 11.37 8.45
N TRP A 47 -1.87 10.06 8.66
CA TRP A 47 -1.42 9.37 9.86
C TRP A 47 0.10 9.23 9.93
N MET A 48 0.76 9.01 8.78
CA MET A 48 2.22 8.98 8.69
C MET A 48 2.83 10.39 8.71
N ASN A 49 2.01 11.44 8.55
CA ASN A 49 2.48 12.82 8.40
C ASN A 49 3.50 12.97 7.26
N ILE A 50 3.28 12.25 6.15
CA ILE A 50 4.14 12.29 4.96
C ILE A 50 3.35 12.91 3.81
N GLY A 51 3.55 14.21 3.59
CA GLY A 51 2.88 14.94 2.50
C GLY A 51 3.16 14.35 1.12
N ALA A 52 4.30 13.69 0.91
CA ALA A 52 4.64 13.06 -0.37
C ALA A 52 3.65 11.95 -0.77
N ILE A 53 3.02 11.26 0.19
CA ILE A 53 2.03 10.21 -0.12
C ILE A 53 0.77 10.82 -0.75
N ALA A 54 0.46 12.10 -0.49
CA ALA A 54 -0.69 12.78 -1.09
C ALA A 54 -0.60 12.90 -2.63
N VAL A 55 0.60 12.74 -3.22
CA VAL A 55 0.76 12.67 -4.68
C VAL A 55 0.01 11.45 -5.25
N PHE A 56 -0.03 10.33 -4.53
CA PHE A 56 -0.79 9.16 -4.95
C PHE A 56 -2.30 9.44 -5.01
N CYS A 57 -2.83 10.26 -4.09
CA CYS A 57 -4.24 10.69 -4.16
C CYS A 57 -4.55 11.40 -5.48
N VAL A 58 -3.63 12.24 -5.98
CA VAL A 58 -3.81 12.93 -7.26
C VAL A 58 -3.85 11.94 -8.42
N VAL A 59 -2.93 10.96 -8.43
CA VAL A 59 -2.88 9.91 -9.45
C VAL A 59 -4.15 9.05 -9.43
N GLU A 60 -4.58 8.62 -8.25
CA GLU A 60 -5.80 7.84 -8.04
C GLU A 60 -7.04 8.61 -8.47
N TRP A 61 -7.10 9.92 -8.19
CA TRP A 61 -8.18 10.79 -8.61
C TRP A 61 -8.27 10.86 -10.14
N PHE A 62 -7.15 11.14 -10.83
CA PHE A 62 -7.12 11.17 -12.29
C PHE A 62 -7.54 9.83 -12.88
N TYR A 63 -6.98 8.73 -12.35
CA TYR A 63 -7.36 7.39 -12.79
C TYR A 63 -8.87 7.16 -12.65
N SER A 64 -9.44 7.44 -11.47
CA SER A 64 -10.86 7.26 -11.21
C SER A 64 -11.73 8.13 -12.12
N PHE A 65 -11.33 9.39 -12.32
CA PHE A 65 -12.00 10.36 -13.17
C PHE A 65 -12.04 9.90 -14.63
N PHE A 66 -10.88 9.59 -15.22
CA PHE A 66 -10.81 9.14 -16.61
C PHE A 66 -11.48 7.79 -16.80
N HIS A 67 -11.38 6.88 -15.82
CA HIS A 67 -12.02 5.58 -15.89
C HIS A 67 -13.55 5.69 -15.94
N ALA A 68 -14.17 6.52 -15.09
CA ALA A 68 -15.61 6.75 -15.13
C ALA A 68 -16.08 7.37 -16.45
N ASN A 69 -15.35 8.37 -16.95
CA ASN A 69 -15.70 9.03 -18.21
C ASN A 69 -15.51 8.13 -19.43
N HIS A 70 -14.48 7.29 -19.44
CA HIS A 70 -14.29 6.27 -20.46
C HIS A 70 -15.46 5.28 -20.48
N LEU A 71 -15.86 4.78 -19.32
CA LEU A 71 -16.97 3.83 -19.18
C LEU A 71 -18.31 4.44 -19.66
N ALA A 72 -18.54 5.74 -19.40
CA ALA A 72 -19.70 6.45 -19.94
C ALA A 72 -19.63 6.70 -21.46
N SER A 73 -18.43 6.65 -22.05
CA SER A 73 -18.22 6.87 -23.48
C SER A 73 -18.43 5.61 -24.34
N LEU A 74 -18.36 4.41 -23.75
CA LEU A 74 -18.50 3.12 -24.44
C LEU A 74 -19.82 2.97 -25.18
N GLY A 75 -19.82 2.15 -26.23
CA GLY A 75 -21.03 1.68 -26.91
C GLY A 75 -21.93 0.87 -25.98
N ASP A 76 -23.21 0.70 -26.33
CA ASP A 76 -24.16 -0.01 -25.45
C ASP A 76 -23.79 -1.50 -25.30
N GLU A 77 -23.38 -2.15 -26.39
CA GLU A 77 -22.88 -3.54 -26.37
C GLU A 77 -21.59 -3.67 -25.55
N GLU A 78 -20.62 -2.77 -25.75
CA GLU A 78 -19.37 -2.79 -25.00
C GLU A 78 -19.61 -2.56 -23.50
N PHE A 79 -20.52 -1.63 -23.17
CA PHE A 79 -20.85 -1.29 -21.79
C PHE A 79 -21.50 -2.46 -21.05
N GLU A 80 -22.43 -3.19 -21.68
CA GLU A 80 -23.06 -4.37 -21.07
C GLU A 80 -22.07 -5.53 -20.87
N ASN A 81 -21.02 -5.60 -21.70
CA ASN A 81 -19.95 -6.59 -21.56
C ASN A 81 -18.95 -6.27 -20.43
N VAL A 82 -18.93 -5.04 -19.90
CA VAL A 82 -18.08 -4.70 -18.76
C VAL A 82 -18.65 -5.34 -17.48
N LYS A 83 -17.86 -6.22 -16.86
CA LYS A 83 -18.22 -6.85 -15.58
C LYS A 83 -17.88 -5.93 -14.40
N ASP A 84 -18.81 -5.82 -13.46
CA ASP A 84 -18.54 -5.16 -12.17
C ASP A 84 -17.76 -6.09 -11.24
N GLU A 85 -16.44 -5.93 -11.24
CA GLU A 85 -15.49 -6.66 -10.41
C GLU A 85 -14.66 -5.66 -9.56
N TYR A 86 -14.13 -6.10 -8.42
CA TYR A 86 -13.23 -5.22 -7.66
C TYR A 86 -11.95 -4.96 -8.45
N LEU A 87 -11.51 -3.70 -8.50
CA LEU A 87 -10.33 -3.28 -9.27
C LEU A 87 -9.03 -3.95 -8.83
N PHE A 88 -8.94 -4.37 -7.57
CA PHE A 88 -7.78 -5.06 -7.01
C PHE A 88 -7.94 -6.59 -7.00
N GLY A 89 -8.95 -7.12 -7.69
CA GLY A 89 -9.19 -8.57 -7.73
C GLY A 89 -9.44 -9.17 -6.35
N ILE A 90 -10.05 -8.42 -5.42
CA ILE A 90 -10.29 -8.88 -4.04
C ILE A 90 -11.16 -10.17 -4.03
N ASP A 91 -12.07 -10.29 -4.99
CA ASP A 91 -12.88 -11.49 -5.24
C ASP A 91 -12.12 -12.62 -5.95
N ALA A 92 -11.01 -12.29 -6.64
CA ALA A 92 -10.22 -13.19 -7.49
C ALA A 92 -8.81 -13.45 -6.93
N LEU A 93 -8.55 -13.12 -5.67
CA LEU A 93 -7.27 -13.33 -4.99
C LEU A 93 -7.33 -14.62 -4.14
N PRO A 94 -7.08 -15.81 -4.71
CA PRO A 94 -6.67 -16.99 -3.95
C PRO A 94 -5.27 -16.68 -3.38
N GLY A 95 -5.24 -15.87 -2.34
CA GLY A 95 -4.04 -15.13 -2.01
C GLY A 95 -4.19 -14.21 -0.82
N ILE A 96 -5.36 -13.57 -0.61
CA ILE A 96 -5.56 -12.70 0.56
C ILE A 96 -5.29 -13.44 1.87
N LYS A 97 -5.75 -14.69 1.99
CA LYS A 97 -5.46 -15.53 3.15
C LYS A 97 -3.95 -15.75 3.31
N SER A 98 -3.26 -16.10 2.21
CA SER A 98 -1.80 -16.29 2.21
C SER A 98 -1.01 -15.00 2.43
N PHE A 99 -1.54 -13.85 2.00
CA PHE A 99 -0.92 -12.53 2.16
C PHE A 99 -1.07 -12.07 3.60
N VAL A 100 -2.26 -12.22 4.18
CA VAL A 100 -2.49 -11.99 5.61
C VAL A 100 -1.64 -12.93 6.44
N GLU A 101 -1.54 -14.23 6.12
CA GLU A 101 -0.65 -15.17 6.82
C GLU A 101 0.83 -14.80 6.66
N LYS A 102 1.27 -14.31 5.49
CA LYS A 102 2.65 -13.87 5.26
C LYS A 102 2.99 -12.57 6.00
N TYR A 103 2.04 -11.64 6.08
CA TYR A 103 2.23 -10.31 6.65
C TYR A 103 1.56 -10.12 8.02
N HIS A 104 1.03 -11.16 8.65
CA HIS A 104 0.25 -11.06 9.91
C HIS A 104 1.02 -10.32 11.00
N LYS A 105 2.33 -10.55 11.13
CA LYS A 105 3.18 -9.84 12.10
C LYS A 105 3.21 -8.34 11.81
N LEU A 106 3.42 -7.95 10.55
CA LEU A 106 3.44 -6.55 10.13
C LEU A 106 2.07 -5.88 10.31
N ILE A 107 0.99 -6.58 9.99
CA ILE A 107 -0.39 -6.11 10.21
C ILE A 107 -0.65 -5.94 11.71
N ALA A 108 -0.23 -6.88 12.55
CA ALA A 108 -0.37 -6.81 14.00
C ALA A 108 0.43 -5.64 14.59
N TYR A 109 1.69 -5.44 14.18
CA TYR A 109 2.47 -4.25 14.57
C TYR A 109 1.79 -2.95 14.14
N GLY A 110 1.24 -2.90 12.91
CA GLY A 110 0.46 -1.78 12.43
C GLY A 110 -0.76 -1.48 13.31
N LEU A 111 -1.53 -2.51 13.68
CA LEU A 111 -2.67 -2.38 14.59
C LEU A 111 -2.27 -1.91 16.00
N ILE A 112 -1.18 -2.44 16.55
CA ILE A 112 -0.67 -2.04 17.86
C ILE A 112 -0.24 -0.56 17.84
N LEU A 113 0.49 -0.14 16.80
CA LEU A 113 0.88 1.26 16.62
C LEU A 113 -0.33 2.18 16.46
N LEU A 114 -1.35 1.74 15.72
CA LEU A 114 -2.62 2.44 15.58
C LEU A 114 -3.31 2.62 16.94
N GLY A 115 -3.41 1.55 17.72
CA GLY A 115 -3.97 1.60 19.08
C GLY A 115 -3.21 2.57 19.98
N ILE A 116 -1.88 2.51 19.99
CA ILE A 116 -1.04 3.42 20.79
C ILE A 116 -1.24 4.88 20.34
N SER A 117 -1.28 5.14 19.03
CA SER A 117 -1.49 6.49 18.48
C SER A 117 -2.85 7.08 18.89
N LEU A 118 -3.91 6.26 18.89
CA LEU A 118 -5.26 6.67 19.30
C LEU A 118 -5.32 6.94 20.81
N LEU A 119 -4.71 6.06 21.62
CA LEU A 119 -4.62 6.25 23.06
C LEU A 119 -3.83 7.50 23.41
N TRP A 120 -2.70 7.75 22.74
CA TRP A 120 -1.86 8.93 22.96
C TRP A 120 -2.61 10.23 22.67
N SER A 121 -3.33 10.28 21.55
CA SER A 121 -4.17 11.43 21.17
C SER A 121 -5.25 11.70 22.21
N THR A 122 -5.92 10.64 22.68
CA THR A 122 -6.95 10.72 23.72
C THR A 122 -6.37 11.20 25.05
N MET A 123 -5.21 10.68 25.43
CA MET A 123 -4.54 11.02 26.69
C MET A 123 -4.11 12.50 26.71
N ILE A 124 -3.53 13.02 25.61
CA ILE A 124 -3.18 14.44 25.51
C ILE A 124 -4.41 15.33 25.57
N ASN A 125 -5.50 14.95 24.90
CA ASN A 125 -6.75 15.72 24.94
C ASN A 125 -7.31 15.78 26.37
N LEU A 126 -7.26 14.67 27.11
CA LEU A 126 -7.66 14.66 28.51
C LEU A 126 -6.74 15.54 29.37
N LEU A 127 -5.43 15.48 29.13
CA LEU A 127 -4.44 16.27 29.85
C LEU A 127 -4.62 17.78 29.61
N ARG A 128 -5.05 18.20 28.41
CA ARG A 128 -5.37 19.61 28.09
C ARG A 128 -6.56 20.18 28.86
N VAL A 129 -7.47 19.32 29.31
CA VAL A 129 -8.64 19.74 30.10
C VAL A 129 -8.28 19.87 31.58
N ILE A 130 -7.33 19.04 32.06
CA ILE A 130 -6.93 18.99 33.46
C ILE A 130 -5.81 20.00 33.78
N LEU A 131 -4.89 20.27 32.84
CA LEU A 131 -3.78 21.18 33.08
C LEU A 131 -4.21 22.66 33.00
N PRO A 132 -3.76 23.51 33.95
CA PRO A 132 -3.97 24.95 33.89
C PRO A 132 -3.33 25.61 32.66
N GLU A 133 -3.94 26.70 32.20
CA GLU A 133 -3.56 27.45 30.98
C GLU A 133 -2.06 27.73 30.83
N GLN A 134 -1.39 28.03 31.95
CA GLN A 134 0.04 28.34 32.05
C GLN A 134 0.97 27.18 31.61
N TYR A 135 0.47 25.95 31.54
CA TYR A 135 1.24 24.78 31.11
C TYR A 135 0.88 24.27 29.70
N TYR A 136 0.09 25.03 28.92
CA TYR A 136 -0.26 24.65 27.53
C TYR A 136 0.95 24.46 26.62
N PHE A 137 2.08 25.09 26.94
CA PHE A 137 3.34 24.88 26.22
C PHE A 137 3.77 23.40 26.23
N ILE A 138 3.64 22.72 27.37
CA ILE A 138 4.03 21.30 27.52
C ILE A 138 3.11 20.41 26.68
N THR A 139 1.79 20.63 26.77
CA THR A 139 0.81 19.84 26.01
C THR A 139 0.91 20.08 24.50
N ARG A 140 1.34 21.27 24.08
CA ARG A 140 1.64 21.57 22.67
C ARG A 140 2.84 20.77 22.16
N ILE A 141 3.95 20.74 22.91
CA ILE A 141 5.14 19.96 22.53
C ILE A 141 4.83 18.46 22.50
N MET A 142 4.12 17.94 23.50
CA MET A 142 3.72 16.53 23.55
C MET A 142 2.84 16.11 22.37
N TRP A 143 1.93 17.00 21.95
CA TRP A 143 1.09 16.76 20.77
C TRP A 143 1.92 16.73 19.48
N GLN A 144 2.88 17.65 19.36
CA GLN A 144 3.77 17.71 18.20
C GLN A 144 4.63 16.43 18.11
N ILE A 145 5.21 15.96 19.21
CA ILE A 145 6.00 14.72 19.24
C ILE A 145 5.13 13.51 18.91
N GLY A 146 3.94 13.42 19.50
CA GLY A 146 3.00 12.30 19.30
C GLY A 146 2.66 12.06 17.83
N ASN A 147 2.47 13.13 17.06
CA ASN A 147 2.09 13.04 15.65
C ASN A 147 3.23 12.56 14.73
N TYR A 148 4.49 12.62 15.18
CA TYR A 148 5.63 12.11 14.41
C TYR A 148 6.01 10.68 14.78
N ILE A 149 5.51 10.13 15.89
CA ILE A 149 5.81 8.76 16.32
C ILE A 149 5.50 7.72 15.22
N PRO A 150 4.30 7.72 14.57
CA PRO A 150 4.02 6.76 13.49
C PRO A 150 5.03 6.87 12.34
N SER A 151 5.39 8.09 11.95
CA SER A 151 6.37 8.38 10.90
C SER A 151 7.75 7.83 11.25
N ILE A 152 8.23 8.05 12.48
CA ILE A 152 9.54 7.58 12.95
C ILE A 152 9.60 6.05 12.97
N VAL A 153 8.54 5.39 13.44
CA VAL A 153 8.50 3.92 13.49
C VAL A 153 8.52 3.33 12.08
N ILE A 154 7.72 3.89 11.17
CA ILE A 154 7.68 3.40 9.79
C ILE A 154 9.00 3.69 9.06
N GLY A 155 9.58 4.88 9.25
CA GLY A 155 10.92 5.20 8.75
C GLY A 155 11.98 4.21 9.25
N SER A 156 11.94 3.84 10.53
CA SER A 156 12.85 2.83 11.11
C SER A 156 12.66 1.45 10.47
N ILE A 157 11.40 1.03 10.22
CA ILE A 157 11.08 -0.23 9.53
C ILE A 157 11.60 -0.21 8.09
N ILE A 158 11.39 0.88 7.36
CA ILE A 158 11.84 1.03 5.97
C ILE A 158 13.37 0.95 5.90
N ILE A 159 14.08 1.62 6.80
CA ILE A 159 15.55 1.56 6.87
C ILE A 159 16.00 0.12 7.14
N PHE A 160 15.41 -0.55 8.12
CA PHE A 160 15.73 -1.94 8.46
C PHE A 160 15.50 -2.90 7.27
N LEU A 161 14.36 -2.77 6.58
CA LEU A 161 14.06 -3.55 5.39
C LEU A 161 15.02 -3.25 4.24
N GLY A 162 15.40 -1.98 4.04
CA GLY A 162 16.39 -1.57 3.05
C GLY A 162 17.75 -2.21 3.30
N VAL A 163 18.23 -2.20 4.55
CA VAL A 163 19.49 -2.86 4.95
C VAL A 163 19.40 -4.38 4.71
N LYS A 164 18.32 -5.02 5.16
CA LYS A 164 18.12 -6.46 4.98
C LYS A 164 18.08 -6.88 3.51
N LEU A 165 17.50 -6.05 2.64
CA LEU A 165 17.44 -6.31 1.20
C LEU A 165 18.84 -6.24 0.55
N ILE A 166 19.71 -5.36 1.03
CA ILE A 166 21.12 -5.27 0.58
C ILE A 166 21.91 -6.51 1.03
N GLU A 167 21.66 -7.01 2.25
CA GLU A 167 22.33 -8.22 2.76
C GLU A 167 21.89 -9.50 2.04
N GLY A 168 20.60 -9.64 1.69
CA GLY A 168 20.10 -10.78 0.92
C GLY A 168 20.83 -10.96 -0.41
N LYS A 169 21.12 -9.86 -1.11
CA LYS A 169 21.92 -9.89 -2.35
C LYS A 169 23.36 -10.34 -2.14
N LYS A 170 23.95 -10.13 -0.97
CA LYS A 170 25.33 -10.56 -0.69
C LYS A 170 25.42 -12.07 -0.49
N MET A 171 24.40 -12.68 0.11
CA MET A 171 24.35 -14.13 0.32
C MET A 171 24.19 -14.90 -1.00
N GLU A 172 23.31 -14.44 -1.91
CA GLU A 172 23.13 -15.08 -3.22
C GLU A 172 24.40 -14.98 -4.10
N VAL A 173 25.06 -13.83 -4.12
CA VAL A 173 26.30 -13.62 -4.90
C VAL A 173 27.48 -14.42 -4.34
N TRP A 174 27.57 -14.59 -3.02
CA TRP A 174 28.62 -15.43 -2.41
C TRP A 174 28.40 -16.91 -2.71
N ASP A 175 27.15 -17.37 -2.65
CA ASP A 175 26.80 -18.76 -2.90
C ASP A 175 26.96 -19.17 -4.38
N GLU A 176 26.69 -18.25 -5.33
CA GLU A 176 26.98 -18.46 -6.77
C GLU A 176 28.48 -18.50 -7.08
N LYS A 177 29.28 -17.63 -6.45
CA LYS A 177 30.74 -17.64 -6.64
C LYS A 177 31.36 -18.90 -6.06
N THR A 178 30.96 -19.31 -4.86
CA THR A 178 31.46 -20.52 -4.19
C THR A 178 31.13 -21.77 -5.01
N LYS A 179 29.91 -21.90 -5.54
CA LYS A 179 29.51 -23.01 -6.42
C LYS A 179 30.23 -23.02 -7.77
N THR A 180 30.64 -21.86 -8.27
CA THR A 180 31.40 -21.75 -9.53
C THR A 180 32.85 -22.14 -9.32
N GLU A 181 33.47 -21.72 -8.21
CA GLU A 181 34.83 -22.09 -7.83
C GLU A 181 34.94 -23.59 -7.52
N GLU A 182 33.99 -24.18 -6.79
CA GLU A 182 33.96 -25.63 -6.54
C GLU A 182 33.85 -26.46 -7.83
N LYS A 183 33.06 -26.02 -8.81
CA LYS A 183 32.93 -26.70 -10.10
C LYS A 183 34.18 -26.61 -10.96
N LEU A 184 34.94 -25.52 -10.88
CA LEU A 184 36.21 -25.36 -11.59
C LEU A 184 37.28 -26.28 -11.00
N ILE A 185 37.37 -26.35 -9.67
CA ILE A 185 38.32 -27.22 -8.96
C ILE A 185 38.01 -28.71 -9.20
N GLU A 186 36.73 -29.11 -9.21
CA GLU A 186 36.34 -30.48 -9.56
C GLU A 186 36.61 -30.84 -11.02
N GLY A 187 36.49 -29.88 -11.94
CA GLY A 187 36.80 -30.06 -13.36
C GLY A 187 38.29 -30.30 -13.60
N GLU A 188 39.14 -29.45 -13.03
CA GLU A 188 40.61 -29.55 -13.14
C GLU A 188 41.15 -30.83 -12.48
N SER A 189 40.56 -31.24 -11.36
CA SER A 189 40.96 -32.48 -10.68
C SER A 189 40.64 -33.75 -11.49
N LYS A 190 39.56 -33.73 -12.27
CA LYS A 190 39.16 -34.85 -13.16
C LYS A 190 39.98 -34.89 -14.45
N GLU A 191 40.34 -33.75 -15.01
CA GLU A 191 41.23 -33.68 -16.19
C GLU A 191 42.66 -34.13 -15.86
N ASN A 192 43.20 -33.71 -14.71
CA ASN A 192 44.55 -34.10 -14.30
C ASN A 192 44.64 -35.60 -13.95
N GLY A 193 43.63 -36.17 -13.29
CA GLY A 193 43.60 -37.61 -12.99
C GLY A 193 43.47 -38.50 -14.24
N GLN A 194 42.84 -38.01 -15.32
CA GLN A 194 42.71 -38.75 -16.59
C GLN A 194 43.96 -38.65 -17.48
N GLN A 195 44.86 -37.69 -17.23
CA GLN A 195 46.14 -37.57 -17.94
C GLN A 195 47.25 -38.43 -17.31
N GLU A 196 47.18 -38.73 -16.01
CA GLU A 196 48.14 -39.62 -15.33
C GLU A 196 47.88 -41.13 -15.55
N GLU A 197 46.68 -41.53 -15.99
CA GLU A 197 46.33 -42.94 -16.27
C GLU A 197 46.54 -43.38 -17.75
N ARG A 198 47.12 -42.54 -18.63
CA ARG A 198 47.42 -42.90 -20.03
C ARG A 198 48.90 -43.14 -20.30
#